data_AF-A0A7C4R9S3-F1
#
_entry.id   AF-A0A7C4R9S3-F1
#
_cell.length_a   1.000
_cell.length_b   1.000
_cell.length_c   1.000
_cell.angle_alpha   90.00
_cell.angle_beta   90.00
_cell.angle_gamma   90.00
#
_symmetry.space_group_name_H-M   'P 1'
#
loop_
_entity.id
_entity.type
_entity.pdbx_description
1 polymer ?
#
loop_
_entity_poly.entity_id
_entity_poly.type
_entity_poly.pdbx_seq_one_letter_code
_entity_poly.pdbx_strand_id
1 'polypeptide(L)'
;QPIKAPMDVMRLFSPLTAGQRHHLNRALRAWFKCLEINKPNGQFKEFLDGLRKAIPKDETGIDIKVPEEEQIISDLRRLASDPLKYQVAYNLLLDSGLRLVEVVRLLNNFPEAEHLEGFYRCPVGLFRGSKQAYYCYLTEYTFQQIMRLKNEGDIASLERRLKDGFTKDSIDMWHKKHNYTRPKYLRKFANDTMTSEKLNIPESVADFIQGRVPKSIGAKHYMQLKRKADQFYPRYAEYVTELRKRSG
;
A
#
# COMPACT_ATOMS: atom_id res chain seq x y z
N GLN A 1 -29.71 -22.57 5.02
CA GLN A 1 -31.11 -22.17 5.26
C GLN A 1 -31.35 -20.81 4.62
N PRO A 2 -32.56 -20.52 4.10
CA PRO A 2 -32.88 -19.21 3.52
C PRO A 2 -32.90 -18.10 4.59
N ILE A 3 -32.41 -16.90 4.25
CA ILE A 3 -32.49 -15.70 5.11
C ILE A 3 -33.87 -15.09 4.93
N LYS A 4 -34.71 -15.14 5.97
CA LYS A 4 -36.09 -14.65 5.94
C LYS A 4 -36.33 -13.49 6.90
N ALA A 5 -35.48 -13.32 7.92
CA ALA A 5 -35.60 -12.28 8.93
C ALA A 5 -34.23 -11.81 9.45
N PRO A 6 -34.16 -10.64 10.12
CA PRO A 6 -32.96 -10.16 10.82
C PRO A 6 -32.28 -11.21 11.72
N MET A 7 -33.05 -12.04 12.41
CA MET A 7 -32.53 -13.09 13.28
C MET A 7 -31.76 -14.18 12.53
N ASP A 8 -32.13 -14.48 11.29
CA ASP A 8 -31.42 -15.47 10.47
C ASP A 8 -30.02 -14.96 10.11
N VAL A 9 -29.88 -13.65 9.92
CA VAL A 9 -28.58 -13.00 9.73
C VAL A 9 -27.74 -13.18 10.99
N MET A 10 -28.27 -12.87 12.18
CA MET A 10 -27.50 -13.03 13.42
C MET A 10 -27.04 -14.49 13.65
N ARG A 11 -27.94 -15.47 13.43
CA ARG A 11 -27.60 -16.90 13.53
C ARG A 11 -26.53 -17.31 12.54
N LEU A 12 -26.58 -16.80 11.31
CA LEU A 12 -25.58 -17.08 10.28
C LEU A 12 -24.19 -16.58 10.67
N PHE A 13 -24.08 -15.45 11.36
CA PHE A 13 -22.80 -14.88 11.79
C PHE A 13 -22.25 -15.47 13.08
N SER A 14 -23.12 -15.99 13.95
CA SER A 14 -22.74 -16.47 15.30
C SER A 14 -21.61 -17.50 15.32
N PRO A 15 -21.56 -18.54 14.46
CA PRO A 15 -20.50 -19.56 14.53
C PRO A 15 -19.22 -19.16 13.79
N LEU A 16 -19.15 -17.96 13.20
CA LEU A 16 -18.08 -17.58 12.29
C LEU A 16 -16.91 -16.91 13.04
N THR A 17 -15.69 -17.25 12.62
CA THR A 17 -14.47 -16.53 13.04
C THR A 17 -14.51 -15.05 12.62
N ALA A 18 -13.67 -14.20 13.23
CA ALA A 18 -13.60 -12.78 12.86
C ALA A 18 -13.36 -12.55 11.35
N GLY A 19 -12.45 -13.31 10.74
CA GLY A 19 -12.19 -13.24 9.29
C GLY A 19 -13.38 -13.71 8.45
N GLN A 20 -14.05 -14.79 8.82
CA GLN A 20 -15.25 -15.25 8.11
C GLN A 20 -16.40 -14.24 8.23
N ARG A 21 -16.62 -13.67 9.42
CA ARG A 21 -17.60 -12.59 9.64
C ARG A 21 -17.31 -11.38 8.75
N HIS A 22 -16.05 -10.97 8.67
CA HIS A 22 -15.60 -9.87 7.81
C HIS A 22 -15.96 -10.10 6.34
N HIS A 23 -15.63 -11.29 5.80
CA HIS A 23 -15.91 -11.61 4.41
C HIS A 23 -17.41 -11.73 4.13
N LEU A 24 -18.16 -12.40 5.00
CA LEU A 24 -19.60 -12.57 4.84
C LEU A 24 -20.37 -11.24 4.95
N ASN A 25 -19.96 -10.35 5.85
CA ASN A 25 -20.52 -8.99 5.98
C ASN A 25 -20.47 -8.25 4.64
N ARG A 26 -19.28 -8.21 4.01
CA ARG A 26 -19.10 -7.56 2.70
C ARG A 26 -19.91 -8.23 1.60
N ALA A 27 -19.92 -9.56 1.56
CA ALA A 27 -20.68 -10.32 0.57
C ALA A 27 -22.19 -10.06 0.65
N LEU A 28 -22.78 -10.14 1.86
CA LEU A 28 -24.21 -9.89 2.06
C LEU A 28 -24.59 -8.46 1.75
N ARG A 29 -23.79 -7.46 2.17
CA ARG A 29 -24.07 -6.06 1.82
C ARG A 29 -24.04 -5.82 0.32
N ALA A 30 -23.06 -6.38 -0.38
CA ALA A 30 -22.99 -6.29 -1.85
C ALA A 30 -24.17 -6.98 -2.52
N TRP A 31 -24.56 -8.16 -2.04
CA TRP A 31 -25.70 -8.90 -2.56
C TRP A 31 -27.02 -8.17 -2.32
N PHE A 32 -27.27 -7.63 -1.13
CA PHE A 32 -28.46 -6.83 -0.83
C PHE A 32 -28.53 -5.59 -1.71
N LYS A 33 -27.40 -4.93 -2.00
CA LYS A 33 -27.36 -3.81 -2.96
C LYS A 33 -27.76 -4.28 -4.37
N CYS A 34 -27.26 -5.44 -4.81
CA CYS A 34 -27.63 -6.02 -6.10
C CYS A 34 -29.15 -6.32 -6.16
N LEU A 35 -29.71 -6.91 -5.10
CA LEU A 35 -31.15 -7.20 -5.02
C LEU A 35 -31.99 -5.91 -5.09
N GLU A 36 -31.59 -4.87 -4.38
CA GLU A 36 -32.27 -3.58 -4.38
C GLU A 36 -32.30 -2.93 -5.77
N ILE A 37 -31.18 -2.98 -6.50
CA ILE A 37 -31.08 -2.45 -7.88
C ILE A 37 -31.99 -3.24 -8.84
N ASN A 38 -32.00 -4.57 -8.74
CA ASN A 38 -32.76 -5.43 -9.65
C ASN A 38 -34.27 -5.49 -9.33
N LYS A 39 -34.67 -5.12 -8.11
CA LYS A 39 -36.07 -5.09 -7.67
C LYS A 39 -36.35 -3.81 -6.87
N PRO A 40 -36.48 -2.66 -7.55
CA PRO A 40 -36.77 -1.39 -6.88
C PRO A 40 -38.23 -1.36 -6.40
N ASN A 41 -38.47 -1.84 -5.18
CA ASN A 41 -39.75 -1.78 -4.48
C ASN A 41 -39.50 -1.28 -3.05
N GLY A 42 -40.26 -0.28 -2.60
CA GLY A 42 -40.12 0.32 -1.27
C GLY A 42 -40.21 -0.69 -0.12
N GLN A 43 -41.16 -1.62 -0.17
CA GLN A 43 -41.32 -2.66 0.86
C GLN A 43 -40.14 -3.64 0.86
N PHE A 44 -39.64 -3.99 -0.33
CA PHE A 44 -38.47 -4.87 -0.45
C PHE A 44 -37.19 -4.20 0.04
N LYS A 45 -37.06 -2.89 -0.20
CA LYS A 45 -35.96 -2.08 0.34
C LYS A 45 -35.98 -2.04 1.86
N GLU A 46 -37.13 -1.80 2.49
CA GLU A 46 -37.29 -1.82 3.94
C GLU A 46 -36.91 -3.18 4.54
N PHE A 47 -37.34 -4.27 3.90
CA PHE A 47 -36.93 -5.61 4.26
C PHE A 47 -35.40 -5.79 4.23
N LEU A 48 -34.75 -5.40 3.14
CA LEU A 48 -33.29 -5.48 3.00
C LEU A 48 -32.56 -4.60 4.03
N ASP A 49 -33.09 -3.43 4.36
CA ASP A 49 -32.55 -2.56 5.40
C ASP A 49 -32.63 -3.20 6.79
N GLY A 50 -33.73 -3.91 7.09
CA GLY A 50 -33.84 -4.73 8.29
C GLY A 50 -32.75 -5.79 8.38
N LEU A 51 -32.48 -6.51 7.28
CA LEU A 51 -31.38 -7.49 7.21
C LEU A 51 -30.01 -6.83 7.39
N ARG A 52 -29.78 -5.65 6.79
CA ARG A 52 -28.51 -4.89 6.90
C ARG A 52 -28.21 -4.46 8.32
N LYS A 53 -29.24 -4.05 9.09
CA LYS A 53 -29.10 -3.65 10.51
C LYS A 53 -28.68 -4.82 11.39
N ALA A 54 -29.06 -6.04 11.03
CA ALA A 54 -28.70 -7.26 11.77
C ALA A 54 -27.29 -7.80 11.46
N ILE A 55 -26.63 -7.29 10.41
CA ILE A 55 -25.25 -7.64 10.12
C ILE A 55 -24.36 -7.06 11.25
N PRO A 56 -23.60 -7.90 11.98
CA PRO A 56 -22.71 -7.43 13.05
C PRO A 56 -21.73 -6.36 12.55
N LYS A 57 -21.36 -5.43 13.43
CA LYS A 57 -20.30 -4.46 13.13
C LYS A 57 -18.99 -5.21 12.86
N ASP A 58 -18.30 -4.76 11.82
CA ASP A 58 -16.98 -5.25 11.46
C ASP A 58 -15.95 -4.41 12.20
N GLU A 59 -15.56 -4.86 13.39
CA GLU A 59 -14.54 -4.21 14.20
C GLU A 59 -13.17 -4.80 13.85
N THR A 60 -12.39 -4.05 13.07
CA THR A 60 -10.98 -4.38 12.85
C THR A 60 -10.16 -3.74 13.96
N GLY A 61 -9.50 -4.56 14.79
CA GLY A 61 -8.56 -4.06 15.79
C GLY A 61 -7.48 -3.16 15.18
N ILE A 62 -7.04 -2.16 15.94
CA ILE A 62 -5.97 -1.26 15.52
C ILE A 62 -4.64 -2.01 15.66
N ASP A 63 -4.04 -2.36 14.52
CA ASP A 63 -2.69 -2.89 14.49
C ASP A 63 -1.70 -1.72 14.67
N ILE A 64 -1.09 -1.62 15.85
CA ILE A 64 -0.13 -0.58 16.24
C ILE A 64 1.33 -0.94 15.97
N LYS A 65 1.62 -2.15 15.47
CA LYS A 65 3.01 -2.62 15.27
C LYS A 65 3.75 -1.74 14.26
N VAL A 66 4.91 -1.22 14.65
CA VAL A 66 5.95 -0.62 13.79
C VAL A 66 7.22 -1.49 13.92
N PRO A 67 7.88 -1.87 12.82
CA PRO A 67 9.17 -2.56 12.88
C PRO A 67 10.27 -1.71 13.52
N GLU A 68 11.20 -2.34 14.21
CA GLU A 68 12.43 -1.70 14.68
C GLU A 68 13.43 -1.47 13.53
N GLU A 69 14.31 -0.50 13.72
CA GLU A 69 15.34 -0.14 12.74
C GLU A 69 16.30 -1.31 12.44
N GLU A 70 16.71 -2.06 13.47
CA GLU A 70 17.59 -3.24 13.35
C GLU A 70 16.96 -4.32 12.48
N GLN A 71 15.63 -4.49 12.54
CA GLN A 71 14.92 -5.43 11.68
C GLN A 71 15.02 -5.00 10.20
N ILE A 72 14.90 -3.70 9.91
CA ILE A 72 15.02 -3.17 8.56
C ILE A 72 16.46 -3.34 8.03
N ILE A 73 17.46 -3.09 8.87
CA ILE A 73 18.87 -3.29 8.52
C ILE A 73 19.16 -4.76 8.25
N SER A 74 18.65 -5.67 9.10
CA SER A 74 18.79 -7.11 8.89
C SER A 74 18.10 -7.59 7.61
N ASP A 75 16.96 -6.99 7.25
CA ASP A 75 16.27 -7.30 6.00
C ASP A 75 17.08 -6.82 4.79
N LEU A 76 17.57 -5.58 4.80
CA LEU A 76 18.41 -5.01 3.75
C LEU A 76 19.68 -5.83 3.50
N ARG A 77 20.34 -6.28 4.57
CA ARG A 77 21.54 -7.13 4.47
C ARG A 77 21.26 -8.45 3.75
N ARG A 78 20.17 -9.13 4.10
CA ARG A 78 19.78 -10.41 3.48
C ARG A 78 19.32 -10.20 2.03
N LEU A 79 18.59 -9.11 1.80
CA LEU A 79 18.04 -8.74 0.49
C LEU A 79 19.12 -8.57 -0.58
N ALA A 80 20.34 -8.16 -0.23
CA ALA A 80 21.46 -8.02 -1.17
C ALA A 80 21.76 -9.32 -1.96
N SER A 81 21.42 -10.49 -1.39
CA SER A 81 21.59 -11.80 -2.02
C SER A 81 20.37 -12.30 -2.81
N ASP A 82 19.23 -11.60 -2.73
CA ASP A 82 17.99 -11.98 -3.41
C ASP A 82 18.00 -11.57 -4.89
N PRO A 83 17.13 -12.15 -5.75
CA PRO A 83 16.96 -11.66 -7.11
C PRO A 83 16.60 -10.16 -7.17
N LEU A 84 17.18 -9.42 -8.12
CA LEU A 84 17.04 -7.96 -8.29
C LEU A 84 15.58 -7.47 -8.22
N LYS A 85 14.65 -8.26 -8.79
CA LYS A 85 13.20 -8.03 -8.72
C LYS A 85 12.71 -7.75 -7.28
N TYR A 86 13.10 -8.60 -6.33
CA TYR A 86 12.66 -8.48 -4.93
C TYR A 86 13.41 -7.37 -4.21
N GLN A 87 14.70 -7.17 -4.55
CA GLN A 87 15.49 -6.06 -4.04
C GLN A 87 14.85 -4.70 -4.37
N VAL A 88 14.51 -4.51 -5.64
CA VAL A 88 13.85 -3.29 -6.14
C VAL A 88 12.49 -3.07 -5.48
N ALA A 89 11.67 -4.13 -5.35
CA ALA A 89 10.36 -4.01 -4.73
C ALA A 89 10.44 -3.61 -3.26
N TYR A 90 11.35 -4.20 -2.49
CA TYR A 90 11.56 -3.86 -1.09
C TYR A 90 12.09 -2.44 -0.93
N ASN A 91 13.12 -2.07 -1.70
CA ASN A 91 13.72 -0.73 -1.63
C ASN A 91 12.71 0.37 -2.03
N LEU A 92 11.89 0.14 -3.06
CA LEU A 92 10.88 1.10 -3.47
C LEU A 92 9.76 1.25 -2.43
N LEU A 93 9.38 0.16 -1.74
CA LEU A 93 8.46 0.23 -0.59
C LEU A 93 9.04 1.04 0.56
N LEU A 94 10.32 0.85 0.87
CA LEU A 94 11.01 1.55 1.95
C LEU A 94 11.18 3.04 1.64
N ASP A 95 11.61 3.39 0.43
CA ASP A 95 11.83 4.77 0.00
C ASP A 95 10.54 5.58 -0.05
N SER A 96 9.51 5.03 -0.72
CA SER A 96 8.30 5.79 -1.02
C SER A 96 7.23 5.67 0.07
N GLY A 97 7.29 4.60 0.87
CA GLY A 97 6.22 4.22 1.78
C GLY A 97 4.89 3.95 1.07
N LEU A 98 4.86 3.75 -0.26
CA LEU A 98 3.64 3.47 -1.02
C LEU A 98 3.01 2.11 -0.69
N ARG A 99 1.75 1.90 -1.10
CA ARG A 99 1.12 0.59 -0.92
C ARG A 99 1.76 -0.40 -1.89
N LEU A 100 1.85 -1.67 -1.50
CA LEU A 100 2.36 -2.74 -2.37
C LEU A 100 1.71 -2.75 -3.76
N VAL A 101 0.40 -2.51 -3.84
CA VAL A 101 -0.32 -2.47 -5.12
C VAL A 101 0.07 -1.27 -6.00
N GLU A 102 0.48 -0.15 -5.41
CA GLU A 102 0.96 1.04 -6.12
C GLU A 102 2.40 0.81 -6.58
N VAL A 103 3.26 0.27 -5.70
CA VAL A 103 4.64 -0.15 -6.03
C VAL A 103 4.67 -1.15 -7.18
N VAL A 104 3.85 -2.20 -7.13
CA VAL A 104 3.77 -3.20 -8.20
C VAL A 104 3.37 -2.58 -9.54
N ARG A 105 2.42 -1.64 -9.53
CA ARG A 105 2.02 -0.92 -10.75
C ARG A 105 3.15 -0.06 -11.29
N LEU A 106 3.87 0.65 -10.41
CA LEU A 106 5.02 1.46 -10.79
C LEU A 106 6.14 0.60 -11.36
N LEU A 107 6.42 -0.58 -10.80
CA LEU A 107 7.49 -1.43 -11.32
C LEU A 107 7.15 -2.07 -12.66
N ASN A 108 5.87 -2.36 -12.93
CA ASN A 108 5.43 -2.85 -14.24
C ASN A 108 5.42 -1.76 -15.31
N ASN A 109 5.06 -0.53 -14.95
CA ASN A 109 4.93 0.59 -15.88
C ASN A 109 5.61 1.82 -15.28
N PHE A 110 6.94 1.78 -15.15
CA PHE A 110 7.66 2.83 -14.45
C PHE A 110 7.75 4.09 -15.32
N PRO A 111 7.11 5.19 -14.89
CA PRO A 111 7.04 6.41 -15.67
C PRO A 111 8.38 7.13 -15.69
N GLU A 112 8.46 8.20 -16.47
CA GLU A 112 9.58 9.12 -16.42
C GLU A 112 9.71 9.73 -15.01
N ALA A 113 10.95 9.81 -14.53
CA ALA A 113 11.27 10.31 -13.20
C ALA A 113 12.06 11.62 -13.32
N GLU A 114 11.65 12.61 -12.54
CA GLU A 114 12.33 13.89 -12.42
C GLU A 114 13.41 13.78 -11.34
N HIS A 115 14.65 14.09 -11.71
CA HIS A 115 15.74 14.20 -10.75
C HIS A 115 15.64 15.53 -10.01
N LEU A 116 15.65 15.45 -8.68
CA LEU A 116 15.68 16.56 -7.74
C LEU A 116 16.98 16.45 -6.94
N GLU A 117 17.27 17.39 -6.04
CA GLU A 117 18.51 17.40 -5.26
C GLU A 117 18.70 16.13 -4.41
N GLY A 118 19.39 15.12 -4.96
CA GLY A 118 19.74 13.86 -4.29
C GLY A 118 18.67 12.76 -4.32
N PHE A 119 17.56 12.94 -5.05
CA PHE A 119 16.49 11.95 -5.15
C PHE A 119 15.67 12.10 -6.43
N TYR A 120 14.81 11.13 -6.71
CA TYR A 120 13.86 11.17 -7.83
C TYR A 120 12.42 11.28 -7.35
N ARG A 121 11.60 11.91 -8.19
CA ARG A 121 10.15 11.90 -8.08
C ARG A 121 9.54 11.49 -9.41
N CYS A 122 8.60 10.55 -9.40
CA CYS A 122 7.85 10.21 -10.61
C CYS A 122 6.32 10.29 -10.37
N PRO A 123 5.53 10.70 -11.39
CA PRO A 123 4.08 10.80 -11.26
C PRO A 123 3.47 9.40 -11.23
N VAL A 124 2.66 9.13 -10.21
CA VAL A 124 2.01 7.82 -10.03
C VAL A 124 0.61 7.82 -10.63
N GLY A 125 -0.13 8.93 -10.50
CA GLY A 125 -1.46 9.10 -11.10
C GLY A 125 -2.50 8.05 -10.67
N LEU A 126 -2.30 7.39 -9.52
CA LEU A 126 -3.17 6.28 -9.08
C LEU A 126 -4.31 6.79 -8.21
N PHE A 127 -5.50 6.85 -8.81
CA PHE A 127 -6.74 7.27 -8.15
C PHE A 127 -7.59 6.05 -7.74
N ARG A 128 -7.52 5.61 -6.47
CA ARG A 128 -8.33 4.48 -5.97
C ARG A 128 -9.30 4.91 -4.88
N GLY A 129 -10.56 5.15 -5.27
CA GLY A 129 -11.60 5.59 -4.34
C GLY A 129 -11.25 6.95 -3.74
N SER A 130 -11.14 7.01 -2.41
CA SER A 130 -10.71 8.22 -1.67
C SER A 130 -9.20 8.35 -1.50
N LYS A 131 -8.40 7.33 -1.85
CA LYS A 131 -6.94 7.27 -1.62
C LYS A 131 -6.19 7.52 -2.92
N GLN A 132 -5.28 8.48 -2.90
CA GLN A 132 -4.50 8.88 -4.07
C GLN A 132 -3.01 8.86 -3.76
N ALA A 133 -2.24 8.25 -4.67
CA ALA A 133 -0.79 8.42 -4.74
C ALA A 133 -0.50 9.27 -5.97
N TYR A 134 -0.09 10.52 -5.74
CA TYR A 134 0.21 11.46 -6.81
C TYR A 134 1.64 11.30 -7.32
N TYR A 135 2.59 11.13 -6.39
CA TYR A 135 4.00 10.97 -6.67
C TYR A 135 4.59 9.80 -5.91
N CYS A 136 5.64 9.23 -6.49
CA CYS A 136 6.53 8.29 -5.85
C CYS A 136 7.85 9.01 -5.67
N TYR A 137 8.30 9.11 -4.43
CA TYR A 137 9.63 9.61 -4.09
C TYR A 137 10.54 8.40 -3.89
N LEU A 138 11.75 8.46 -4.45
CA LEU A 138 12.73 7.39 -4.34
C LEU A 138 14.17 7.92 -4.36
N THR A 139 15.06 7.21 -3.69
CA THR A 139 16.49 7.52 -3.67
C THR A 139 17.15 7.18 -5.01
N GLU A 140 18.30 7.81 -5.29
CA GLU A 140 19.17 7.48 -6.43
C GLU A 140 19.46 5.98 -6.51
N TYR A 141 19.79 5.36 -5.37
CA TYR A 141 20.08 3.94 -5.27
C TYR A 141 18.94 3.08 -5.84
N THR A 142 17.70 3.32 -5.41
CA THR A 142 16.53 2.58 -5.89
C THR A 142 16.25 2.86 -7.36
N PHE A 143 16.38 4.12 -7.80
CA PHE A 143 16.21 4.48 -9.20
C PHE A 143 17.19 3.72 -10.10
N GLN A 144 18.47 3.67 -9.75
CA GLN A 144 19.49 2.93 -10.49
C GLN A 144 19.18 1.44 -10.56
N GLN A 145 18.69 0.82 -9.48
CA GLN A 145 18.26 -0.58 -9.53
C GLN A 145 17.06 -0.80 -10.47
N ILE A 146 16.10 0.12 -10.50
CA ILE A 146 14.97 0.07 -11.46
C ILE A 146 15.49 0.20 -12.90
N MET A 147 16.44 1.12 -13.14
CA MET A 147 17.03 1.29 -14.48
C MET A 147 17.84 0.07 -14.91
N ARG A 148 18.62 -0.56 -14.01
CA ARG A 148 19.31 -1.83 -14.29
C ARG A 148 18.32 -2.93 -14.67
N LEU A 149 17.24 -3.07 -13.89
CA LEU A 149 16.19 -4.05 -14.18
C LEU A 149 15.52 -3.81 -15.56
N LYS A 150 15.39 -2.55 -15.99
CA LYS A 150 14.91 -2.21 -17.34
C LYS A 150 15.94 -2.51 -18.43
N ASN A 151 17.21 -2.17 -18.19
CA ASN A 151 18.28 -2.20 -19.20
C ASN A 151 18.89 -3.59 -19.43
N GLU A 152 18.94 -4.45 -18.41
CA GLU A 152 19.57 -5.79 -18.51
C GLU A 152 18.83 -6.76 -19.44
N GLY A 153 17.82 -6.31 -20.19
CA GLY A 153 17.03 -7.20 -21.03
C GLY A 153 16.25 -8.23 -20.21
N ASP A 154 16.22 -8.07 -18.88
CA ASP A 154 15.39 -8.91 -18.07
C ASP A 154 13.93 -8.63 -18.42
N ILE A 155 13.51 -7.54 -19.08
CA ILE A 155 12.14 -7.49 -19.62
C ILE A 155 11.86 -8.58 -20.65
N ALA A 156 12.82 -9.03 -21.47
CA ALA A 156 12.59 -10.09 -22.46
C ALA A 156 12.72 -11.52 -21.88
N SER A 157 13.46 -11.71 -20.78
CA SER A 157 13.48 -12.94 -19.97
C SER A 157 12.47 -12.94 -18.83
N LEU A 158 11.98 -11.77 -18.40
CA LEU A 158 10.86 -11.53 -17.50
C LEU A 158 9.57 -11.67 -18.29
N GLU A 159 9.41 -11.19 -19.53
CA GLU A 159 8.23 -11.51 -20.34
C GLU A 159 8.09 -13.02 -20.57
N ARG A 160 9.22 -13.76 -20.62
CA ARG A 160 9.26 -15.22 -20.74
C ARG A 160 9.15 -15.99 -19.41
N ARG A 161 9.70 -15.49 -18.29
CA ARG A 161 9.63 -16.12 -16.93
C ARG A 161 8.46 -15.60 -16.08
N LEU A 162 8.00 -14.39 -16.37
CA LEU A 162 6.83 -13.66 -15.90
C LEU A 162 5.88 -13.45 -17.08
N LYS A 163 5.19 -14.50 -17.50
CA LYS A 163 3.94 -14.31 -18.27
C LYS A 163 3.01 -13.26 -17.59
N ASP A 164 3.19 -13.05 -16.29
CA ASP A 164 2.56 -12.00 -15.47
C ASP A 164 3.65 -11.23 -14.68
N GLY A 165 4.02 -10.00 -15.05
CA GLY A 165 5.13 -9.19 -14.47
C GLY A 165 5.34 -9.16 -12.92
N PHE A 166 5.46 -7.98 -12.33
CA PHE A 166 5.35 -7.85 -10.87
C PHE A 166 3.90 -8.16 -10.49
N THR A 167 3.70 -9.17 -9.63
CA THR A 167 2.40 -9.44 -9.04
C THR A 167 2.46 -9.17 -7.55
N LYS A 168 1.39 -8.60 -7.00
CA LYS A 168 1.27 -8.35 -5.56
C LYS A 168 1.50 -9.63 -4.75
N ASP A 169 0.96 -10.75 -5.24
CA ASP A 169 1.03 -12.02 -4.52
C ASP A 169 2.43 -12.61 -4.54
N SER A 170 3.20 -12.47 -5.64
CA SER A 170 4.59 -12.93 -5.66
C SER A 170 5.46 -12.19 -4.64
N ILE A 171 5.35 -10.87 -4.56
CA ILE A 171 6.09 -10.06 -3.59
C ILE A 171 5.63 -10.37 -2.16
N ASP A 172 4.32 -10.42 -1.90
CA ASP A 172 3.81 -10.70 -0.56
C ASP A 172 4.19 -12.11 -0.08
N MET A 173 4.17 -13.10 -0.98
CA MET A 173 4.61 -14.47 -0.70
C MET A 173 6.11 -14.52 -0.46
N TRP A 174 6.92 -13.79 -1.24
CA TRP A 174 8.37 -13.72 -1.03
C TRP A 174 8.71 -13.20 0.37
N HIS A 175 8.08 -12.08 0.79
CA HIS A 175 8.28 -11.52 2.12
C HIS A 175 7.89 -12.50 3.22
N LYS A 176 6.78 -13.25 3.03
CA LYS A 176 6.35 -14.26 4.00
C LYS A 176 7.32 -15.44 4.08
N LYS A 177 7.72 -16.00 2.94
CA LYS A 177 8.57 -17.21 2.87
C LYS A 177 9.96 -16.97 3.43
N HIS A 178 10.53 -15.78 3.18
CA HIS A 178 11.88 -15.42 3.62
C HIS A 178 11.88 -14.60 4.92
N ASN A 179 10.72 -14.47 5.58
CA ASN A 179 10.57 -13.74 6.84
C ASN A 179 11.13 -12.30 6.78
N TYR A 180 10.79 -11.57 5.73
CA TYR A 180 11.05 -10.14 5.61
C TYR A 180 9.90 -9.33 6.21
N THR A 181 10.20 -8.10 6.60
CA THR A 181 9.20 -7.11 7.01
C THR A 181 8.15 -6.96 5.92
N ARG A 182 6.89 -7.24 6.25
CA ARG A 182 5.81 -7.20 5.27
C ARG A 182 5.60 -5.79 4.73
N PRO A 183 5.17 -5.61 3.47
CA PRO A 183 5.00 -4.29 2.85
C PRO A 183 4.12 -3.31 3.64
N LYS A 184 3.08 -3.80 4.33
CA LYS A 184 2.25 -2.98 5.23
C LYS A 184 3.08 -2.33 6.35
N TYR A 185 4.03 -3.08 6.91
CA TYR A 185 4.84 -2.64 8.03
C TYR A 185 6.01 -1.77 7.58
N LEU A 186 6.59 -1.99 6.39
CA LEU A 186 7.54 -1.06 5.78
C LEU A 186 6.94 0.34 5.63
N ARG A 187 5.69 0.41 5.16
CA ARG A 187 4.95 1.66 5.08
C ARG A 187 4.71 2.33 6.43
N LYS A 188 4.51 1.54 7.50
CA LYS A 188 4.38 2.11 8.86
C LYS A 188 5.72 2.63 9.35
N PHE A 189 6.78 1.83 9.23
CA PHE A 189 8.15 2.22 9.55
C PHE A 189 8.53 3.53 8.87
N ALA A 190 8.29 3.64 7.56
CA ALA A 190 8.56 4.85 6.80
C ALA A 190 7.80 6.07 7.34
N ASN A 191 6.52 5.91 7.72
CA ASN A 191 5.71 7.02 8.22
C ASN A 191 6.22 7.47 9.60
N ASP A 192 6.38 6.51 10.50
CA ASP A 192 6.86 6.73 11.87
C ASP A 192 8.25 7.38 11.90
N THR A 193 9.15 6.88 11.05
CA THR A 193 10.49 7.45 10.87
C THR A 193 10.43 8.88 10.34
N MET A 194 9.63 9.15 9.30
CA MET A 194 9.48 10.51 8.75
C MET A 194 8.98 11.48 9.83
N THR A 195 7.96 11.09 10.61
CA THR A 195 7.35 11.94 11.64
C THR A 195 8.07 11.93 12.98
N SER A 196 9.14 11.14 13.11
CA SER A 196 9.96 11.11 14.32
C SER A 196 10.55 12.48 14.65
N GLU A 197 10.86 12.71 15.92
CA GLU A 197 11.53 13.94 16.38
C GLU A 197 12.86 14.18 15.66
N LYS A 198 13.54 13.10 15.25
CA LYS A 198 14.82 13.15 14.52
C LYS A 198 14.69 13.77 13.13
N LEU A 199 13.71 13.34 12.34
CA LEU A 199 13.55 13.82 10.96
C LEU A 199 12.61 15.04 10.88
N ASN A 200 11.69 15.15 11.83
CA ASN A 200 10.76 16.26 12.00
C ASN A 200 10.07 16.65 10.67
N ILE A 201 9.63 15.64 9.91
CA ILE A 201 8.84 15.85 8.69
C ILE A 201 7.37 15.97 9.14
N PRO A 202 6.66 17.06 8.76
CA PRO A 202 5.27 17.22 9.15
C PRO A 202 4.41 16.03 8.70
N GLU A 203 3.48 15.58 9.55
CA GLU A 203 2.62 14.42 9.26
C GLU A 203 1.88 14.57 7.92
N SER A 204 1.35 15.75 7.62
CA SER A 204 0.70 16.04 6.32
C SER A 204 1.62 15.84 5.10
N VAL A 205 2.93 16.06 5.26
CA VAL A 205 3.94 15.87 4.22
C VAL A 205 4.30 14.39 4.10
N ALA A 206 4.49 13.68 5.22
CA ALA A 206 4.70 12.24 5.24
C ALA A 206 3.51 11.49 4.62
N ASP A 207 2.30 11.90 4.96
CA ASP A 207 1.06 11.39 4.38
C ASP A 207 0.97 11.66 2.88
N PHE A 208 1.42 12.84 2.43
CA PHE A 208 1.51 13.16 1.00
C PHE A 208 2.49 12.24 0.26
N ILE A 209 3.71 12.09 0.78
CA ILE A 209 4.74 11.21 0.23
C ILE A 209 4.22 9.76 0.10
N GLN A 210 3.51 9.29 1.12
CA GLN A 210 2.95 7.94 1.11
C GLN A 210 1.65 7.78 0.30
N GLY A 211 1.08 8.84 -0.28
CA GLY A 211 -0.22 8.74 -0.96
C GLY A 211 -1.38 8.43 0.00
N ARG A 212 -1.43 9.13 1.13
CA ARG A 212 -2.51 9.16 2.13
C ARG A 212 -3.35 10.43 2.02
N VAL A 213 -3.44 11.01 0.83
CA VAL A 213 -4.13 12.29 0.61
C VAL A 213 -5.58 12.06 0.15
N PRO A 214 -6.57 12.75 0.75
CA PRO A 214 -7.95 12.74 0.28
C PRO A 214 -8.12 13.31 -1.12
N LYS A 215 -9.10 12.77 -1.87
CA LYS A 215 -9.46 13.23 -3.23
C LYS A 215 -9.95 14.69 -3.30
N SER A 216 -10.49 15.24 -2.21
CA SER A 216 -11.11 16.57 -2.17
C SER A 216 -10.13 17.72 -1.91
N ILE A 217 -8.83 17.45 -1.85
CA ILE A 217 -7.85 18.51 -1.64
C ILE A 217 -7.82 19.44 -2.86
N GLY A 218 -8.06 20.73 -2.62
CA GLY A 218 -7.98 21.76 -3.65
C GLY A 218 -6.57 21.90 -4.25
N ALA A 219 -6.49 22.25 -5.53
CA ALA A 219 -5.24 22.31 -6.29
C ALA A 219 -4.14 23.16 -5.62
N LYS A 220 -4.51 24.27 -4.97
CA LYS A 220 -3.56 25.14 -4.25
C LYS A 220 -2.90 24.42 -3.07
N HIS A 221 -3.66 23.68 -2.29
CA HIS A 221 -3.14 22.94 -1.14
C HIS A 221 -2.30 21.75 -1.60
N TYR A 222 -2.70 21.08 -2.69
CA TYR A 222 -1.89 20.05 -3.34
C TYR A 222 -0.51 20.57 -3.76
N MET A 223 -0.44 21.71 -4.45
CA MET A 223 0.84 22.29 -4.90
C MET A 223 1.75 22.68 -3.72
N GLN A 224 1.16 23.15 -2.61
CA GLN A 224 1.90 23.43 -1.39
C GLN A 224 2.47 22.15 -0.76
N LEU A 225 1.68 21.07 -0.68
CA LEU A 225 2.14 19.78 -0.16
C LEU A 225 3.26 19.19 -1.02
N LYS A 226 3.15 19.27 -2.35
CA LYS A 226 4.22 18.85 -3.26
C LYS A 226 5.52 19.60 -2.97
N ARG A 227 5.49 20.93 -2.92
CA ARG A 227 6.69 21.75 -2.63
C ARG A 227 7.30 21.40 -1.27
N LYS A 228 6.47 21.20 -0.25
CA LYS A 228 6.94 20.76 1.07
C LYS A 228 7.54 19.36 1.02
N ALA A 229 6.92 18.41 0.32
CA ALA A 229 7.46 17.07 0.16
C ALA A 229 8.82 17.09 -0.55
N ASP A 230 8.96 17.87 -1.61
CA ASP A 230 10.24 18.07 -2.30
C ASP A 230 11.32 18.65 -1.35
N GLN A 231 10.94 19.56 -0.44
CA GLN A 231 11.85 20.17 0.54
C GLN A 231 12.24 19.23 1.70
N PHE A 232 11.30 18.41 2.20
CA PHE A 232 11.51 17.59 3.39
C PHE A 232 12.01 16.17 3.08
N TYR A 233 11.68 15.62 1.90
CA TYR A 233 12.05 14.26 1.52
C TYR A 233 13.55 13.96 1.59
N PRO A 234 14.49 14.88 1.26
CA PRO A 234 15.92 14.64 1.41
C PRO A 234 16.34 14.11 2.78
N ARG A 235 15.70 14.56 3.87
CA ARG A 235 15.98 14.06 5.23
C ARG A 235 15.70 12.57 5.38
N TYR A 236 14.60 12.11 4.79
CA TYR A 236 14.24 10.69 4.80
C TYR A 236 15.12 9.89 3.83
N ALA A 237 15.41 10.44 2.66
CA ALA A 237 16.32 9.81 1.69
C ALA A 237 17.72 9.57 2.27
N GLU A 238 18.27 10.54 3.00
CA GLU A 238 19.54 10.42 3.71
C GLU A 238 19.48 9.36 4.80
N TYR A 239 18.42 9.36 5.61
CA TYR A 239 18.22 8.33 6.63
C TYR A 239 18.18 6.91 6.05
N VAL A 240 17.42 6.69 4.98
CA VAL A 240 17.36 5.36 4.33
C VAL A 240 18.71 4.98 3.73
N THR A 241 19.48 5.96 3.23
CA THR A 241 20.84 5.74 2.75
C THR A 241 21.76 5.27 3.89
N GLU A 242 21.62 5.84 5.09
CA GLU A 242 22.36 5.40 6.27
C GLU A 242 21.98 3.98 6.71
N LEU A 243 20.70 3.61 6.64
CA LEU A 243 20.27 2.22 6.90
C LEU A 243 20.95 1.22 5.97
N ARG A 244 21.07 1.57 4.67
CA ARG A 244 21.75 0.73 3.70
C ARG A 244 23.24 0.59 4.02
N LYS A 245 23.93 1.69 4.32
CA LYS A 245 25.36 1.64 4.73
C LYS A 245 25.59 0.74 5.94
N ARG A 246 24.69 0.77 6.92
CA ARG A 246 24.76 -0.11 8.11
C ARG A 246 24.42 -1.57 7.83
N SER A 247 23.74 -1.84 6.71
CA SER A 247 23.39 -3.20 6.30
C SER A 247 24.59 -3.96 5.69
N GLY A 248 25.60 -3.25 5.19
CA GLY A 248 26.76 -3.79 4.48
C GLY A 248 26.69 -3.50 2.99
#